data_AF-A0A929J2Y1-F1
#
_entry.id   AF-A0A929J2Y1-F1
#
_cell.length_a   1.000
_cell.length_b   1.000
_cell.length_c   1.000
_cell.angle_alpha   90.00
_cell.angle_beta   90.00
_cell.angle_gamma   90.00
#
_symmetry.space_group_name_H-M   'P 1'
#
loop_
_entity.id
_entity.type
_entity.pdbx_description
1 polymer ?
#
loop_
_entity_poly.entity_id
_entity_poly.type
_entity_poly.pdbx_seq_one_letter_code
_entity_poly.pdbx_strand_id
1 'polypeptide(L)' 'MLEMLSFMLAGIILYFVSDEILNRIEIHQGKRLKNRSIIFFVIILTLSMSAFALLDKFQQ' A
#
# COMPACT_ATOMS: atom_id res chain seq x y z
N MET A 1 -23.74 -1.21 1.73
CA MET A 1 -23.23 0.14 1.33
C MET A 1 -22.06 0.59 2.20
N LEU A 2 -22.17 0.53 3.53
CA LEU A 2 -21.07 0.93 4.43
C LEU A 2 -19.78 0.12 4.22
N GLU A 3 -19.87 -1.20 4.01
CA GLU A 3 -18.71 -2.06 3.75
C GLU A 3 -17.95 -1.69 2.47
N MET A 4 -18.66 -1.35 1.39
CA MET A 4 -18.03 -0.90 0.14
C MET A 4 -17.26 0.41 0.36
N LEU A 5 -17.80 1.31 1.19
CA LEU A 5 -17.12 2.53 1.60
C LEU A 5 -15.84 2.22 2.40
N SER A 6 -15.90 1.25 3.32
CA SER A 6 -14.74 0.81 4.10
C SER A 6 -13.64 0.22 3.23
N PHE A 7 -13.98 -0.64 2.26
CA PHE A 7 -12.98 -1.18 1.33
C PHE A 7 -12.39 -0.10 0.41
N MET A 8 -13.19 0.86 -0.02
CA MET A 8 -12.70 2.01 -0.79
C MET A 8 -11.73 2.86 0.03
N LEU A 9 -12.09 3.19 1.27
CA LEU A 9 -11.22 3.91 2.20
C LEU A 9 -9.93 3.15 2.48
N ALA A 10 -10.03 1.83 2.70
CA ALA A 10 -8.86 0.97 2.88
C ALA A 10 -7.92 1.06 1.66
N GLY A 11 -8.46 1.01 0.44
CA GLY A 11 -7.68 1.17 -0.79
C GLY A 11 -6.99 2.54 -0.90
N ILE A 12 -7.69 3.62 -0.54
CA ILE A 12 -7.11 4.98 -0.52
C ILE A 12 -5.98 5.07 0.50
N ILE A 13 -6.21 4.58 1.72
CA ILE A 13 -5.19 4.55 2.78
C ILE A 13 -3.97 3.74 2.31
N LEU A 14 -4.21 2.58 1.71
CA LEU A 14 -3.14 1.72 1.20
C LEU A 14 -2.30 2.42 0.12
N TYR A 15 -2.95 3.16 -0.78
CA TYR A 15 -2.29 3.94 -1.82
C TYR A 15 -1.38 5.01 -1.20
N PHE A 16 -1.91 5.80 -0.25
CA PHE A 16 -1.14 6.84 0.43
C PHE A 16 0.04 6.26 1.22
N VAL A 17 -0.16 5.18 1.96
CA VAL A 17 0.90 4.50 2.71
C VAL A 17 1.97 3.96 1.76
N SER A 18 1.56 3.36 0.64
CA SER A 18 2.49 2.82 -0.37
C SER A 18 3.32 3.92 -1.03
N ASP A 19 2.70 5.06 -1.34
CA ASP A 19 3.39 6.20 -1.94
C ASP A 19 4.39 6.83 -0.96
N GLU A 20 4.02 6.96 0.32
CA GLU A 20 4.91 7.47 1.36
C GLU A 20 6.10 6.53 1.58
N ILE A 21 5.89 5.21 1.64
CA ILE A 21 6.99 4.24 1.76
C ILE A 21 7.95 4.36 0.58
N LEU A 22 7.43 4.45 -0.64
CA LEU A 22 8.24 4.61 -1.83
C LEU A 22 9.02 5.93 -1.80
N ASN A 23 8.36 7.02 -1.42
CA ASN A 23 8.98 8.33 -1.29
C ASN A 23 10.10 8.32 -0.24
N ARG A 24 9.90 7.64 0.89
CA ARG A 24 10.94 7.44 1.91
C ARG A 24 12.14 6.69 1.36
N ILE A 25 11.92 5.65 0.55
CA ILE A 25 12.99 4.90 -0.13
C ILE A 25 13.74 5.81 -1.12
N GLU A 26 13.02 6.62 -1.90
CA GLU A 26 13.62 7.58 -2.84
C GLU A 26 14.45 8.66 -2.14
N ILE A 27 13.97 9.17 -1.00
CA ILE A 27 14.70 10.12 -0.15
C ILE A 27 15.97 9.47 0.41
N HIS A 28 15.89 8.22 0.88
CA HIS A 28 17.03 7.51 1.44
C HIS A 28 18.11 7.19 0.39
N GLN A 29 17.70 6.89 -0.85
CA GLN A 29 18.63 6.70 -1.96
C GLN A 29 19.16 8.01 -2.56
N GLY A 30 18.54 9.16 -2.24
CA GLY A 30 18.92 10.47 -2.79
C GLY A 30 18.70 10.60 -4.30
N LYS A 31 17.99 9.66 -4.92
CA LYS A 31 17.70 9.61 -6.36
C LYS A 31 16.31 9.06 -6.61
N ARG A 32 15.60 9.62 -7.57
CA ARG A 32 14.34 9.04 -8.06
C ARG A 32 14.60 7.69 -8.71
N LEU A 33 13.78 6.71 -8.36
CA LEU A 33 13.90 5.35 -8.87
C LEU A 33 13.45 5.32 -10.33
N LYS A 34 14.28 4.79 -11.24
CA LYS A 34 13.90 4.62 -12.66
C LYS A 34 12.63 3.75 -12.80
N ASN A 35 12.50 2.74 -11.96
CA ASN A 35 11.39 1.78 -11.99
C ASN A 35 10.36 2.06 -10.88
N ARG A 36 10.08 3.35 -10.60
CA ARG A 36 9.19 3.78 -9.52
C ARG A 36 7.83 3.07 -9.56
N SER A 37 7.21 2.92 -10.73
CA SER A 37 5.91 2.24 -10.88
C SER A 37 5.95 0.76 -10.51
N ILE A 38 7.03 0.05 -10.84
CA ILE A 38 7.19 -1.38 -10.49
C ILE A 38 7.34 -1.52 -8.98
N ILE A 39 8.15 -0.65 -8.37
CA ILE A 39 8.40 -0.70 -6.93
C ILE A 39 7.14 -0.30 -6.16
N PHE A 40 6.43 0.73 -6.62
CA PHE A 40 5.11 1.10 -6.11
C PHE A 40 4.14 -0.09 -6.15
N PHE A 41 4.07 -0.77 -7.29
CA PHE A 41 3.20 -1.93 -7.48
C PHE A 41 3.54 -3.07 -6.51
N VAL A 42 4.81 -3.38 -6.33
CA VAL A 42 5.25 -4.42 -5.39
C VAL A 42 4.91 -4.02 -3.95
N ILE A 43 5.10 -2.76 -3.57
CA ILE A 43 4.79 -2.24 -2.23
C ILE A 43 3.28 -2.37 -1.95
N ILE A 44 2.43 -1.80 -2.82
CA ILE A 44 0.98 -1.80 -2.62
C ILE A 44 0.40 -3.22 -2.67
N LEU A 45 0.92 -4.10 -3.52
CA LEU A 45 0.51 -5.50 -3.58
C LEU A 45 0.83 -6.21 -2.26
N THR A 46 2.07 -6.07 -1.77
CA THR A 46 2.51 -6.73 -0.53
C THR A 46 1.73 -6.21 0.68
N LEU A 47 1.52 -4.89 0.77
CA LEU A 47 0.68 -4.27 1.80
C LEU A 47 -0.76 -4.74 1.71
N SER A 48 -1.30 -4.88 0.50
CA SER A 48 -2.68 -5.29 0.28
C SER A 48 -2.88 -6.72 0.77
N MET A 49 -2.04 -7.64 0.30
CA MET A 49 -2.06 -9.03 0.74
C MET A 49 -1.92 -9.14 2.26
N SER A 50 -1.01 -8.36 2.87
CA SER A 50 -0.81 -8.34 4.31
C SER A 50 -2.02 -7.78 5.06
N ALA A 51 -2.61 -6.68 4.58
CA ALA A 51 -3.78 -6.05 5.19
C ALA A 51 -4.99 -6.99 5.15
N PHE A 52 -5.28 -7.62 4.01
CA PHE A 52 -6.36 -8.59 3.88
C PHE A 52 -6.11 -9.85 4.71
N ALA A 53 -4.86 -10.34 4.77
CA ALA A 53 -4.51 -11.49 5.61
C ALA A 53 -4.66 -11.20 7.11
N LEU A 54 -4.36 -9.97 7.54
CA LEU A 54 -4.60 -9.54 8.92
C LEU A 54 -6.09 -9.45 9.21
N LEU A 55 -6.88 -8.85 8.29
CA LEU A 55 -8.33 -8.77 8.44
C LEU A 55 -8.95 -10.17 8.57
N ASP A 56 -8.52 -11.13 7.76
CA ASP A 56 -8.98 -12.53 7.85
C ASP A 56 -8.66 -13.17 9.21
N LYS A 57 -7.44 -12.95 9.73
CA LYS A 57 -7.06 -13.41 11.07
C LYS A 57 -7.88 -12.76 12.20
N PHE A 58 -8.29 -11.51 12.05
CA PHE A 58 -9.12 -10.81 13.03
C PHE A 58 -10.61 -11.16 12.90
N GLN A 59 -11.05 -11.72 11.77
CA GLN A 59 -12.43 -12.18 11.54
C GLN A 59 -12.69 -13.64 11.97
N GLN A 60 -11.64 -14.43 12.22
CA GLN A 60 -11.72 -15.75 12.88
C GLN A 60 -11.85 -15.61 14.40
#